data_AF-A0A938DFK9-F1
#
_entry.id   AF-A0A938DFK9-F1
#
_cell.length_a   1.000
_cell.length_b   1.000
_cell.length_c   1.000
_cell.angle_alpha   90.00
_cell.angle_beta   90.00
_cell.angle_gamma   90.00
#
_symmetry.space_group_name_H-M   'P 1'
#
loop_
_entity.id
_entity.type
_entity.pdbx_description
1 polymer ?
#
loop_
_entity_poly.entity_id
_entity_poly.type
_entity_poly.pdbx_seq_one_letter_code
_entity_poly.pdbx_strand_id
1 'polypeptide(L)' 'MVNPFQFLQEVRAEGNKVTWPTRRETLITTGLVILMVLFASLFFVVVDSALRFGVGLMIGIGH' A
#
# COMPACT_ATOMS: atom_id res chain seq x y z
N MET A 1 14.65 -39.96 -10.59
CA MET A 1 13.56 -39.63 -9.65
C MET A 1 13.93 -38.27 -9.07
N VAL A 2 13.09 -37.25 -9.26
CA VAL A 2 13.34 -35.91 -8.74
C VAL A 2 13.52 -36.05 -7.23
N ASN A 3 14.75 -35.86 -6.75
CA ASN A 3 15.04 -35.98 -5.34
C ASN A 3 14.64 -34.64 -4.70
N PRO A 4 13.54 -34.55 -3.94
CA PRO A 4 13.02 -33.28 -3.42
C PRO A 4 14.05 -32.51 -2.59
N PHE A 5 15.05 -33.21 -2.05
CA PHE A 5 16.20 -32.61 -1.36
C PHE A 5 17.13 -31.80 -2.27
N GLN A 6 17.32 -32.23 -3.53
CA GLN A 6 18.13 -31.50 -4.52
C GLN A 6 17.39 -30.27 -5.04
N PHE A 7 16.08 -30.38 -5.26
CA PHE A 7 15.23 -29.25 -5.67
C PHE A 7 15.24 -28.12 -4.63
N LEU A 8 15.21 -28.44 -3.33
CA LEU A 8 15.35 -27.43 -2.26
C LEU A 8 16.72 -26.75 -2.26
N GLN A 9 17.78 -27.47 -2.60
CA GLN A 9 19.13 -26.89 -2.74
C GLN A 9 19.23 -25.97 -3.96
N GLU A 10 18.62 -26.36 -5.08
CA GLU A 10 18.53 -25.54 -6.30
C GLU A 10 17.70 -24.27 -6.06
N VAL A 11 16.52 -24.35 -5.42
CA VAL A 11 15.70 -23.18 -5.09
C VAL A 11 16.43 -22.22 -4.15
N ARG A 12 17.21 -22.73 -3.19
CA ARG A 12 18.05 -21.89 -2.31
C ARG A 12 19.19 -21.24 -3.09
N ALA A 13 19.80 -21.95 -4.04
CA ALA A 13 20.85 -21.42 -4.90
C ALA A 13 20.31 -20.34 -5.86
N GLU A 14 19.12 -20.53 -6.43
CA GLU A 14 18.44 -19.55 -7.28
C GLU A 14 17.94 -18.34 -6.48
N GLY A 15 17.42 -18.59 -5.27
CA GLY A 15 17.00 -17.56 -4.31
C GLY A 15 18.12 -16.63 -3.86
N ASN A 16 19.37 -17.10 -3.85
CA ASN A 16 20.55 -16.27 -3.57
C ASN A 16 20.97 -15.38 -4.76
N LYS A 17 20.52 -15.68 -5.99
CA LYS A 17 20.70 -14.79 -7.15
C LYS A 17 19.66 -13.67 -7.17
N VAL A 18 18.61 -13.76 -6.36
CA VAL A 18 17.62 -12.70 -6.19
C VAL A 18 18.28 -11.56 -5.43
N THR A 19 18.63 -10.51 -6.17
CA THR A 19 19.10 -9.25 -5.62
C THR A 19 17.94 -8.55 -4.92
N TRP A 20 17.76 -8.86 -3.63
CA TRP A 20 16.79 -8.17 -2.81
C TRP A 20 17.20 -6.71 -2.60
N PRO A 21 16.22 -5.79 -2.62
CA PRO A 21 16.46 -4.38 -2.36
C PRO A 21 17.07 -4.23 -0.96
N THR A 22 17.99 -3.28 -0.84
CA THR A 22 18.61 -3.00 0.44
C THR A 22 17.56 -2.47 1.42
N ARG A 23 17.70 -2.77 2.72
CA ARG A 23 16.76 -2.29 3.75
C ARG A 23 16.50 -0.78 3.68
N ARG A 24 17.50 -0.02 3.23
CA ARG A 24 17.42 1.43 3.04
C ARG A 24 16.49 1.81 1.88
N GLU A 25 16.57 1.14 0.75
CA GLU A 25 15.67 1.37 -0.39
C GLU A 25 14.23 0.98 -0.06
N THR A 26 14.03 -0.15 0.65
CA THR A 26 12.70 -0.55 1.12
C THR A 26 12.08 0.52 2.02
N LEU A 27 12.84 1.06 2.98
CA LEU A 27 12.36 2.11 3.88
C LEU A 27 12.03 3.41 3.16
N ILE A 28 12.84 3.81 2.17
CA ILE A 28 12.58 5.04 1.38
C ILE A 28 11.29 4.89 0.58
N THR A 29 11.11 3.76 -0.11
CA THR A 29 9.92 3.50 -0.92
C THR A 29 8.66 3.39 -0.06
N THR A 30 8.73 2.73 1.10
CA THR A 30 7.61 2.69 2.05
C THR A 30 7.29 4.07 2.63
N GLY A 31 8.31 4.88 2.95
CA GLY A 31 8.12 6.24 3.44
C GLY A 31 7.40 7.15 2.44
N LEU A 32 7.74 7.04 1.14
CA LEU A 32 7.04 7.75 0.07
C LEU A 32 5.56 7.35 0.00
N VAL A 33 5.25 6.06 0.09
CA VAL A 33 3.86 5.56 0.08
C VAL A 33 3.09 6.08 1.28
N ILE A 34 3.67 6.07 2.48
CA ILE A 34 3.05 6.62 3.70
C ILE A 34 2.70 8.09 3.50
N LEU A 35 3.64 8.88 2.96
CA LEU A 35 3.41 10.30 2.69
C LEU A 35 2.24 10.51 1.72
N MET A 36 2.20 9.76 0.62
CA MET A 36 1.11 9.82 -0.36
C MET A 36 -0.25 9.47 0.28
N VAL A 37 -0.30 8.43 1.10
CA VAL A 37 -1.52 8.01 1.80
C VAL A 37 -1.98 9.06 2.80
N LEU A 38 -1.06 9.71 3.52
CA LEU A 38 -1.40 10.80 4.44
C LEU A 38 -2.06 11.96 3.68
N PHE A 39 -1.48 12.40 2.56
CA PHE A 39 -2.08 13.45 1.73
C PHE A 39 -3.44 13.04 1.15
N ALA A 40 -3.55 11.82 0.62
CA ALA A 40 -4.80 11.30 0.10
C ALA A 40 -5.89 11.25 1.19
N SER A 41 -5.55 10.74 2.39
CA SER A 41 -6.49 10.64 3.51
C SER A 41 -7.00 12.01 3.97
N LEU A 42 -6.12 13.03 3.99
CA LEU A 42 -6.51 14.39 4.31
C LEU A 42 -7.49 14.96 3.28
N PHE A 43 -7.23 14.73 1.99
CA PHE A 43 -8.13 15.13 0.91
C PHE A 43 -9.51 14.45 1.05
N PHE A 44 -9.55 13.15 1.30
CA PHE A 44 -10.81 12.42 1.51
C PHE A 44 -11.61 13.03 2.66
N VAL A 45 -11.00 13.25 3.83
CA VAL A 45 -11.69 13.84 4.99
C VAL A 45 -12.34 15.20 4.66
N VAL A 46 -11.64 16.05 3.90
CA VAL A 46 -12.18 17.36 3.49
C VAL A 46 -13.39 17.17 2.57
N VAL A 47 -13.28 16.31 1.56
CA VAL A 47 -14.36 16.05 0.60
C VAL A 47 -15.56 15.38 1.28
N ASP A 48 -15.32 14.39 2.13
CA ASP A 48 -16.36 13.72 2.90
C ASP A 48 -17.13 14.70 3.80
N SER A 49 -16.41 15.64 4.42
CA SER A 49 -17.02 16.67 5.26
C SER A 49 -17.86 17.65 4.43
N ALA A 50 -17.36 18.06 3.26
CA ALA A 50 -18.10 18.92 2.34
C ALA A 50 -19.36 18.23 1.78
N LEU A 51 -19.25 16.95 1.41
CA LEU A 51 -20.37 16.14 0.95
C LEU A 51 -21.41 15.93 2.05
N ARG A 52 -20.98 15.66 3.30
CA ARG A 52 -21.90 15.56 4.45
C ARG A 52 -22.68 16.85 4.67
N PHE A 53 -22.04 18.00 4.57
CA PHE A 53 -22.70 19.30 4.66
C PHE A 53 -23.69 19.51 3.51
N GLY A 54 -23.26 19.26 2.27
CA GLY A 54 -24.12 19.42 1.08
C GLY A 54 -25.33 18.48 1.09
N VAL A 55 -25.15 17.22 1.47
CA VAL A 55 -26.24 16.24 1.61
C VAL A 55 -27.15 16.63 2.77
N GLY A 56 -26.60 17.10 3.89
CA GLY A 56 -27.39 17.61 5.02
C GLY A 56 -28.30 18.78 4.63
N LEU A 57 -27.81 19.71 3.80
CA LEU A 57 -28.62 20.79 3.24
C LEU A 57 -29.72 20.27 2.31
N MET A 58 -29.42 19.28 1.46
CA MET A 58 -30.45 18.70 0.57
C MET A 58 -31.55 17.97 1.33
N ILE A 59 -31.19 17.20 2.36
CA ILE A 59 -32.18 16.48 3.18
C ILE A 59 -32.95 17.47 4.07
N GLY A 60 -32.30 18.53 4.57
CA GLY A 60 -32.96 19.59 5.33
C GLY A 60 -33.93 20.46 4.54
N ILE A 61 -33.80 20.52 3.21
CA ILE A 61 -34.75 21.18 2.29
C ILE A 61 -35.97 20.29 1.98
N GLY A 62 -35.89 18.98 2.27
CA GLY A 62 -36.96 18.01 2.05
C GLY A 62 -38.01 17.91 3.17
N HIS A 63 -37.95 18.80 4.17
CA HIS A 63 -38.90 18.88 5.27
C HIS A 63 -39.61 20.24 5.31
#